data_AF-A0A1J6IFU0-F1
#
_entry.id   AF-A0A1J6IFU0-F1
#
_cell.length_a   1.000
_cell.length_b   1.000
_cell.length_c   1.000
_cell.angle_alpha   90.00
_cell.angle_beta   90.00
_cell.angle_gamma   90.00
#
_symmetry.space_group_name_H-M   'P 1'
#
loop_
_entity.id
_entity.type
_entity.pdbx_description
1 polymer ?
#
loop_
_entity_poly.entity_id
_entity_poly.type
_entity_poly.pdbx_seq_one_letter_code
_entity_poly.pdbx_strand_id
1 'polypeptide(L)'
;SDLDLALRVEEPLIPTESRTPAAKVIYERWERSNRLSLMFIKAHISQSIRGSILNSDKVKAYMKAIDEQFVSSDKALASTLMKRLSSMTFDKSHTVREHIMKMRDIAAKLKSLEVDMSEPFLMHFILNSLPAEYDPFEISYNTHKEKWLINEHLTKCV
;
A
#
# COMPACT_ATOMS: atom_id res chain seq x y z
N SER A 1 8.24 -4.02 -31.87
CA SER A 1 7.98 -5.28 -31.16
C SER A 1 6.55 -5.23 -30.67
N ASP A 2 5.76 -6.25 -30.96
CA ASP A 2 4.30 -6.30 -30.71
C ASP A 2 3.96 -7.08 -29.43
N LEU A 3 4.93 -7.15 -28.52
CA LEU A 3 4.92 -8.03 -27.37
C LEU A 3 3.73 -7.77 -26.45
N ASP A 4 3.33 -6.51 -26.30
CA ASP A 4 2.30 -6.05 -25.37
C ASP A 4 0.91 -5.82 -26.01
N LEU A 5 0.71 -6.28 -27.26
CA LEU A 5 -0.58 -6.19 -27.95
C LEU A 5 -1.74 -6.73 -27.09
N ALA A 6 -1.55 -7.89 -26.44
CA ALA A 6 -2.54 -8.53 -25.59
C ALA A 6 -2.85 -7.75 -24.30
N LEU A 7 -1.96 -6.83 -23.88
CA LEU A 7 -2.20 -5.95 -22.75
C LEU A 7 -3.02 -4.72 -23.14
N ARG A 8 -2.96 -4.28 -24.41
CA ARG A 8 -3.66 -3.08 -24.89
C ARG A 8 -5.02 -3.38 -25.51
N VAL A 9 -5.16 -4.53 -26.16
CA VAL A 9 -6.36 -4.90 -26.93
C VAL A 9 -7.13 -6.01 -26.23
N GLU A 10 -8.46 -5.96 -26.27
CA GLU A 10 -9.33 -7.02 -25.75
C GLU A 10 -9.13 -8.34 -26.49
N GLU A 11 -9.44 -9.45 -25.82
CA GLU A 11 -9.32 -10.77 -26.42
C GLU A 11 -10.21 -10.87 -27.68
N PRO A 12 -9.61 -11.11 -28.86
CA PRO A 12 -10.38 -11.32 -30.06
C PRO A 12 -11.15 -12.64 -29.94
N LEU A 13 -12.35 -12.69 -30.51
CA LEU A 13 -13.17 -13.90 -30.50
C LEU A 13 -12.38 -15.09 -31.07
N ILE A 14 -12.43 -16.23 -30.38
CA ILE A 14 -11.81 -17.48 -30.82
C ILE A 14 -12.30 -17.80 -32.24
N PRO A 15 -11.41 -18.00 -33.23
CA PRO A 15 -11.82 -18.31 -34.59
C PRO A 15 -12.59 -19.62 -34.65
N THR A 16 -13.88 -19.56 -34.97
CA THR A 16 -14.67 -20.71 -35.41
C THR A 16 -14.29 -21.06 -36.85
N GLU A 17 -14.49 -22.32 -37.30
CA GLU A 17 -14.13 -22.80 -38.64
C GLU A 17 -14.69 -21.95 -39.81
N SER A 18 -15.72 -21.13 -39.56
CA SER A 18 -16.37 -20.24 -40.53
C SER A 18 -15.72 -18.86 -40.72
N ARG A 19 -14.62 -18.53 -40.01
CA ARG A 19 -14.01 -17.19 -40.08
C ARG A 19 -13.03 -17.00 -41.24
N THR A 20 -12.93 -15.75 -41.69
CA THR A 20 -12.00 -15.32 -42.75
C THR A 20 -10.53 -15.50 -42.32
N PRO A 21 -9.60 -15.75 -43.27
CA PRO A 21 -8.17 -15.90 -42.98
C PRO A 21 -7.58 -14.74 -42.16
N ALA A 22 -8.07 -13.51 -42.39
CA ALA A 22 -7.62 -12.32 -41.67
C ALA A 22 -7.95 -12.38 -40.16
N ALA A 23 -9.12 -12.90 -39.77
CA ALA A 23 -9.49 -13.02 -38.36
C ALA A 23 -8.61 -14.03 -37.61
N LYS A 24 -8.20 -15.11 -38.30
CA LYS A 24 -7.27 -16.10 -37.75
C LYS A 24 -5.90 -15.49 -37.47
N VAL A 25 -5.36 -14.69 -38.41
CA VAL A 25 -4.07 -13.99 -38.24
C VAL A 25 -4.10 -13.02 -37.05
N ILE A 26 -5.21 -12.28 -36.88
CA ILE A 26 -5.37 -11.36 -35.73
C ILE A 26 -5.35 -12.13 -34.41
N TYR A 27 -6.09 -13.24 -34.32
CA TYR A 27 -6.11 -14.08 -33.12
C TYR A 27 -4.74 -14.69 -32.83
N GLU A 28 -4.06 -15.26 -33.82
CA GLU A 28 -2.73 -15.85 -33.65
C GLU A 28 -1.69 -14.82 -33.18
N ARG A 29 -1.74 -13.60 -33.72
CA ARG A 29 -0.87 -12.50 -33.30
C ARG A 29 -1.13 -12.10 -31.86
N TRP A 30 -2.41 -11.98 -31.47
CA TRP A 30 -2.81 -11.68 -30.09
C TRP A 30 -2.40 -12.79 -29.13
N GLU A 31 -2.64 -14.06 -29.46
CA GLU A 31 -2.31 -15.22 -28.62
C GLU A 31 -0.79 -15.35 -28.43
N ARG A 32 0.00 -15.08 -29.48
CA ARG A 32 1.47 -15.04 -29.37
C ARG A 32 1.93 -13.93 -28.42
N SER A 33 1.36 -12.73 -28.53
CA SER A 33 1.64 -11.62 -27.61
C SER A 33 1.25 -11.97 -26.16
N ASN A 34 0.08 -12.58 -25.96
CA ASN A 34 -0.41 -13.05 -24.67
C ASN A 34 0.58 -14.01 -24.00
N ARG A 35 0.99 -15.08 -24.70
CA ARG A 35 1.94 -16.08 -24.17
C ARG A 35 3.30 -15.48 -23.85
N LEU A 36 3.85 -14.68 -24.75
CA LEU A 36 5.19 -14.11 -24.57
C LEU A 36 5.20 -13.11 -23.40
N SER A 37 4.20 -12.25 -23.29
CA SER A 37 4.08 -11.32 -22.16
C SER A 37 3.90 -12.07 -20.83
N LEU A 38 3.05 -13.10 -20.79
CA LEU A 38 2.83 -13.91 -19.61
C LEU A 38 4.13 -14.62 -19.17
N MET A 39 4.88 -15.19 -20.11
CA MET A 39 6.16 -15.83 -19.84
C MET A 39 7.18 -14.83 -19.28
N PHE A 40 7.25 -13.64 -19.88
CA PHE A 40 8.14 -12.57 -19.45
C PHE A 40 7.80 -12.10 -18.02
N ILE A 41 6.54 -11.74 -17.75
CA ILE A 41 6.09 -11.29 -16.44
C ILE A 41 6.35 -12.38 -15.39
N LYS A 42 5.94 -13.62 -15.66
CA LYS A 42 6.17 -14.73 -14.73
C LYS A 42 7.65 -14.89 -14.44
N ALA A 43 8.53 -14.85 -15.44
CA ALA A 43 9.98 -15.00 -15.27
C ALA A 43 10.61 -13.93 -14.37
N HIS A 44 10.05 -12.71 -14.36
CA HIS A 44 10.55 -11.60 -13.55
C HIS A 44 9.95 -11.51 -12.14
N ILE A 45 8.91 -12.29 -11.82
CA ILE A 45 8.36 -12.37 -10.47
C ILE A 45 9.24 -13.27 -9.62
N SER A 46 9.65 -12.77 -8.44
CA SER A 46 10.41 -13.54 -7.45
C SER A 46 9.67 -14.80 -7.03
N GLN A 47 10.41 -15.90 -6.89
CA GLN A 47 9.86 -17.18 -6.48
C GLN A 47 9.20 -17.13 -5.09
N SER A 48 9.63 -16.21 -4.22
CA SER A 48 9.07 -16.03 -2.87
C SER A 48 7.62 -15.54 -2.85
N ILE A 49 7.16 -14.85 -3.90
CA ILE A 49 5.81 -14.28 -3.99
C ILE A 49 4.97 -14.89 -5.11
N ARG A 50 5.59 -15.69 -6.00
CA ARG A 50 4.90 -16.30 -7.14
C ARG A 50 3.73 -17.20 -6.71
N GLY A 51 3.85 -17.91 -5.58
CA GLY A 51 2.83 -18.83 -5.09
C GLY A 51 1.57 -18.15 -4.55
N SER A 52 1.62 -16.87 -4.19
CA SER A 52 0.47 -16.12 -3.69
C SER A 52 -0.35 -15.42 -4.78
N ILE A 53 0.15 -15.38 -6.03
CA ILE A 53 -0.55 -14.75 -7.15
C ILE A 53 -1.41 -15.81 -7.84
N LEU A 54 -2.71 -15.52 -7.99
CA LEU A 54 -3.62 -16.42 -8.71
C LEU A 54 -3.17 -16.59 -10.16
N ASN A 55 -2.99 -17.84 -10.59
CA ASN A 55 -2.50 -18.14 -11.94
C ASN A 55 -3.58 -17.86 -13.00
N SER A 56 -3.16 -17.45 -14.20
CA SER A 56 -4.01 -17.29 -15.36
C SER A 56 -3.24 -17.54 -16.66
N ASP A 57 -3.97 -17.98 -17.69
CA ASP A 57 -3.46 -18.15 -19.05
C ASP A 57 -3.60 -16.87 -19.89
N LYS A 58 -4.28 -15.85 -19.35
CA LYS A 58 -4.49 -14.55 -19.99
C LYS A 58 -3.67 -13.50 -19.26
N VAL A 59 -2.79 -12.80 -19.99
CA VAL A 59 -1.83 -11.86 -19.40
C VAL A 59 -2.52 -10.71 -18.66
N LYS A 60 -3.63 -10.18 -19.20
CA LYS A 60 -4.43 -9.14 -18.53
C LYS A 60 -4.99 -9.62 -17.19
N ALA A 61 -5.55 -10.83 -17.16
CA ALA A 61 -6.10 -11.40 -15.94
C ALA A 61 -4.98 -11.72 -14.91
N TYR A 62 -3.82 -12.19 -15.39
CA TYR A 62 -2.66 -12.40 -14.52
C TYR A 62 -2.14 -11.08 -13.92
N MET A 63 -2.05 -10.00 -14.70
CA MET A 63 -1.69 -8.67 -14.20
C MET A 63 -2.68 -8.18 -13.14
N LYS A 64 -3.99 -8.34 -13.38
CA LYS A 64 -5.03 -8.01 -12.38
C LYS A 64 -4.86 -8.79 -11.08
N ALA A 65 -4.52 -10.09 -11.16
CA ALA A 65 -4.27 -10.92 -9.99
C ALA A 65 -3.02 -10.47 -9.21
N ILE A 66 -1.98 -9.98 -9.90
CA ILE A 66 -0.81 -9.36 -9.27
C ILE A 66 -1.25 -8.12 -8.49
N ASP A 67 -1.94 -7.19 -9.15
CA ASP A 67 -2.40 -5.95 -8.52
C ASP A 67 -3.25 -6.22 -7.27
N GLU A 68 -4.21 -7.15 -7.37
CA GLU A 68 -5.07 -7.55 -6.26
C GLU A 68 -4.30 -8.16 -5.08
N GLN A 69 -3.28 -8.97 -5.36
CA GLN A 69 -2.45 -9.58 -4.32
C GLN A 69 -1.71 -8.51 -3.50
N PHE A 70 -1.14 -7.50 -4.16
CA PHE A 70 -0.41 -6.43 -3.48
C PHE A 70 -1.34 -5.47 -2.74
N VAL A 71 -2.51 -5.13 -3.30
CA VAL A 71 -3.54 -4.34 -2.59
C VAL A 71 -3.97 -5.04 -1.29
N SER A 72 -4.13 -6.37 -1.30
CA SER A 72 -4.48 -7.12 -0.10
C SER A 72 -3.37 -7.07 0.97
N SER A 73 -2.11 -7.16 0.54
CA SER A 73 -0.93 -7.05 1.40
C SER A 73 -0.81 -5.66 2.02
N ASP A 74 -1.02 -4.60 1.23
CA ASP A 74 -0.96 -3.21 1.69
C ASP A 74 -2.05 -2.93 2.74
N LYS A 75 -3.28 -3.45 2.53
CA LYS A 75 -4.36 -3.37 3.53
C LYS A 75 -4.01 -4.10 4.82
N ALA A 76 -3.40 -5.29 4.75
CA ALA A 76 -2.97 -6.04 5.93
C ALA A 76 -1.85 -5.33 6.68
N LEU A 77 -0.89 -4.73 5.96
CA LEU A 77 0.18 -3.93 6.53
C LEU A 77 -0.38 -2.67 7.20
N ALA A 78 -1.30 -1.95 6.53
CA ALA A 78 -1.97 -0.78 7.07
C ALA A 78 -2.74 -1.12 8.36
N SER A 79 -3.49 -2.24 8.38
CA SER A 79 -4.17 -2.73 9.58
C SER A 79 -3.20 -3.02 10.74
N THR A 80 -2.07 -3.65 10.43
CA THR A 80 -1.02 -3.95 11.42
C THR A 80 -0.40 -2.68 11.99
N LEU A 81 -0.08 -1.70 11.14
CA LEU A 81 0.45 -0.40 11.56
C LEU A 81 -0.55 0.39 12.38
N MET A 82 -1.83 0.39 11.99
CA MET A 82 -2.90 1.06 12.73
C MET A 82 -3.09 0.45 14.12
N LYS A 83 -3.09 -0.88 14.21
CA LYS A 83 -3.13 -1.60 15.49
C LYS A 83 -1.96 -1.19 16.37
N ARG A 84 -0.73 -1.21 15.82
CA ARG A 84 0.48 -0.82 16.53
C ARG A 84 0.42 0.63 17.02
N LEU A 85 -0.03 1.57 16.18
CA LEU A 85 -0.19 2.98 16.54
C LEU A 85 -1.16 3.14 17.71
N SER A 86 -2.33 2.47 17.62
CA SER A 86 -3.38 2.56 18.63
C SER A 86 -3.05 1.91 19.98
N SER A 87 -2.17 0.92 19.98
CA SER A 87 -1.75 0.19 21.19
C SER A 87 -0.42 0.66 21.75
N MET A 88 0.23 1.64 21.12
CA MET A 88 1.53 2.13 21.57
C MET A 88 1.35 2.90 22.87
N THR A 89 2.14 2.56 23.88
CA THR A 89 2.21 3.29 25.16
C THR A 89 3.66 3.66 25.44
N PHE A 90 3.87 4.78 26.11
CA PHE A 90 5.19 5.24 26.49
C PHE A 90 5.65 4.48 27.75
N ASP A 91 6.71 3.68 27.60
CA ASP A 91 7.23 2.77 28.63
C ASP A 91 8.41 3.34 29.43
N LYS A 92 8.75 4.62 29.24
CA LYS A 92 9.88 5.34 29.84
C LYS A 92 11.27 4.75 29.52
N SER A 93 11.38 3.78 28.61
CA SER A 93 12.67 3.22 28.19
C SER A 93 13.47 4.16 27.27
N HIS A 94 12.81 5.20 26.75
CA HIS A 94 13.36 6.22 25.87
C HIS A 94 12.75 7.58 26.17
N THR A 95 13.17 8.62 25.46
CA THR A 95 12.60 9.97 25.63
C THR A 95 11.19 10.07 25.02
N VAL A 96 10.39 11.01 25.53
CA VAL A 96 9.08 11.37 24.95
C VAL A 96 9.24 11.84 23.50
N ARG A 97 10.33 12.54 23.20
CA ARG A 97 10.67 12.96 21.83
C ARG A 97 10.83 11.76 20.89
N GLU A 98 11.59 10.74 21.30
CA GLU A 98 11.76 9.51 20.49
C GLU A 98 10.44 8.74 20.36
N HIS A 99 9.60 8.75 21.40
CA HIS A 99 8.25 8.17 21.34
C HIS A 99 7.40 8.82 20.24
N ILE A 100 7.34 10.15 20.25
CA ILE A 100 6.60 10.94 19.27
C ILE A 100 7.12 10.68 17.86
N MET A 101 8.46 10.64 17.67
CA MET A 101 9.04 10.33 16.36
C MET A 101 8.62 8.95 15.86
N LYS A 102 8.66 7.92 16.71
CA LYS A 102 8.20 6.56 16.33
C LYS A 102 6.73 6.56 15.90
N MET A 103 5.86 7.31 16.58
CA MET A 103 4.45 7.41 16.19
C MET A 103 4.27 8.18 14.86
N ARG A 104 5.02 9.27 14.64
CA ARG A 104 5.03 9.98 13.35
C ARG A 104 5.51 9.10 12.21
N ASP A 105 6.53 8.27 12.44
CA ASP A 105 7.05 7.35 11.43
C ASP A 105 5.99 6.31 11.03
N ILE A 106 5.20 5.83 11.99
CA ILE A 106 4.07 4.94 11.70
C ILE A 106 3.00 5.68 10.88
N ALA A 107 2.65 6.91 11.26
CA ALA A 107 1.69 7.72 10.51
C ALA A 107 2.16 8.04 9.08
N ALA A 108 3.44 8.32 8.88
CA ALA A 108 4.04 8.53 7.57
C ALA A 108 3.99 7.26 6.70
N LYS A 109 4.24 6.09 7.30
CA LYS A 109 4.07 4.78 6.61
C LYS A 109 2.62 4.52 6.24
N LEU A 110 1.67 4.81 7.14
CA LEU A 110 0.24 4.71 6.84
C LEU A 110 -0.16 5.62 5.67
N LYS A 111 0.37 6.85 5.62
CA LYS A 111 0.15 7.77 4.49
C LYS A 111 0.65 7.21 3.17
N SER A 112 1.79 6.50 3.15
CA SER A 112 2.28 5.82 1.94
C SER A 112 1.41 4.65 1.48
N LEU A 113 0.54 4.14 2.36
CA LEU A 113 -0.47 3.11 2.08
C LEU A 113 -1.88 3.70 1.90
N GLU A 114 -1.96 4.98 1.51
CA GLU A 114 -3.21 5.72 1.28
C GLU A 114 -4.10 5.90 2.52
N VAL A 115 -3.58 5.63 3.72
CA VAL A 115 -4.27 5.91 4.99
C VAL A 115 -3.77 7.24 5.53
N ASP A 116 -4.40 8.34 5.11
CA ASP A 116 -4.02 9.67 5.56
C ASP A 116 -4.58 9.98 6.95
N MET A 117 -3.70 10.45 7.83
CA MET A 117 -4.01 10.85 9.20
C MET A 117 -3.75 12.33 9.35
N SER A 118 -4.77 13.07 9.77
CA SER A 118 -4.59 14.50 10.07
C SER A 118 -3.70 14.68 11.30
N GLU A 119 -2.93 15.77 11.32
CA GLU A 119 -2.04 16.09 12.45
C GLU A 119 -2.78 16.18 13.80
N PRO A 120 -3.99 16.78 13.89
CA PRO A 120 -4.77 16.74 15.13
C PRO A 120 -5.15 15.31 15.57
N PHE A 121 -5.48 14.44 14.62
CA PHE A 121 -5.83 13.05 14.94
C PHE A 121 -4.63 12.26 15.44
N LEU A 122 -3.46 12.46 14.81
CA LEU A 122 -2.19 11.88 15.30
C LEU A 122 -1.85 12.36 16.71
N MET A 123 -2.09 13.64 17.00
CA MET A 123 -1.81 14.17 18.34
C MET A 123 -2.67 13.51 19.41
N HIS A 124 -3.95 13.21 19.13
CA HIS A 124 -4.77 12.46 20.08
C HIS A 124 -4.18 11.07 20.40
N PHE A 125 -3.62 10.36 19.41
CA PHE A 125 -2.92 9.10 19.69
C PHE A 125 -1.67 9.31 20.54
N ILE A 126 -0.88 10.34 20.25
CA ILE A 126 0.31 10.67 21.02
C ILE A 126 -0.06 10.95 22.48
N LEU A 127 -1.04 11.80 22.74
CA LEU A 127 -1.47 12.16 24.09
C LEU A 127 -1.98 10.94 24.86
N ASN A 128 -2.86 10.14 24.24
CA ASN A 128 -3.41 8.92 24.85
C ASN A 128 -2.35 7.84 25.13
N SER A 129 -1.19 7.91 24.48
CA SER A 129 -0.09 6.96 24.70
C SER A 129 0.81 7.32 25.88
N LEU A 130 0.71 8.55 26.41
CA LEU A 130 1.52 9.02 27.54
C LEU A 130 0.86 8.63 28.88
N PRO A 131 1.65 8.32 29.92
CA PRO A 131 1.13 8.11 31.27
C PRO A 131 0.53 9.40 31.86
N ALA A 132 -0.33 9.26 32.87
CA ALA A 132 -1.02 10.38 33.52
C ALA A 132 -0.10 11.46 34.14
N GLU A 133 1.18 11.14 34.40
CA GLU A 133 2.15 12.14 34.83
C GLU A 133 2.43 13.23 33.76
N TYR A 134 2.00 13.00 32.53
CA TYR A 134 2.05 13.95 31.42
C TYR A 134 0.71 14.68 31.19
N ASP A 135 -0.29 14.56 32.07
CA ASP A 135 -1.57 15.31 31.97
C ASP A 135 -1.38 16.83 31.74
N PRO A 136 -0.40 17.53 32.34
CA PRO A 136 -0.17 18.94 32.04
C PRO A 136 0.17 19.21 30.57
N PHE A 137 0.78 18.24 29.87
CA PHE A 137 1.08 18.32 28.44
C PHE A 137 -0.21 18.24 27.61
N GLU A 138 -1.14 17.37 27.98
CA GLU A 138 -2.47 17.28 27.36
C GLU A 138 -3.30 18.55 27.59
N ILE A 139 -3.31 19.07 28.81
CA ILE A 139 -3.99 20.35 29.14
C ILE A 139 -3.39 21.48 28.30
N SER A 140 -2.05 21.54 28.20
CA SER A 140 -1.38 22.53 27.36
C SER A 140 -1.88 22.44 25.90
N TYR A 141 -1.87 21.24 25.30
CA TYR A 141 -2.38 20.99 23.95
C TYR A 141 -3.82 21.49 23.75
N ASN A 142 -4.73 21.09 24.63
CA ASN A 142 -6.16 21.40 24.49
C ASN A 142 -6.50 22.88 24.68
N THR A 143 -5.66 23.65 25.38
CA THR A 143 -5.95 25.06 25.74
C THR A 143 -5.45 26.06 24.69
N HIS A 144 -4.54 25.67 23.79
CA HIS A 144 -4.04 26.56 22.73
C HIS A 144 -4.96 26.50 21.50
N LYS A 145 -5.37 27.68 21.00
CA LYS A 145 -6.31 27.83 19.89
C LYS A 145 -5.70 27.65 18.49
N GLU A 146 -4.37 27.57 18.38
CA GLU A 146 -3.67 27.40 17.10
C GLU A 146 -3.48 25.92 16.77
N LYS A 147 -3.51 25.58 15.46
CA LYS A 147 -3.23 24.22 14.99
C LYS A 147 -1.76 23.89 15.29
N TRP A 148 -1.53 23.07 16.31
CA TRP A 148 -0.20 22.64 16.73
C TRP A 148 0.58 21.99 15.59
N LEU A 149 1.74 22.56 15.24
CA LEU A 149 2.75 21.92 14.41
C LEU A 149 3.70 21.14 15.33
N ILE A 150 3.86 19.83 15.12
CA ILE A 150 4.70 18.97 15.96
C ILE A 150 6.16 19.47 16.07
N ASN A 151 6.62 20.25 15.09
CA ASN A 151 7.97 20.80 15.06
C ASN A 151 8.23 21.88 16.14
N GLU A 152 7.22 22.60 16.62
CA GLU A 152 7.39 23.58 17.71
C GLU A 152 7.51 22.94 19.10
N HIS A 153 7.20 21.65 19.23
CA HIS A 153 7.20 20.94 20.51
C HIS A 153 8.55 20.35 20.93
N LEU A 154 9.49 20.18 19.98
CA LEU A 154 10.79 19.58 20.30
C LEU A 154 11.67 20.49 21.19
N THR A 155 11.38 21.78 21.27
CA THR A 155 12.11 22.77 22.08
C THR A 155 11.58 22.92 23.50
N LYS A 156 10.37 22.41 23.82
CA LYS A 156 9.76 22.51 25.16
C LYS A 156 9.90 21.25 26.01
N CYS A 157 10.52 20.19 25.49
CA CYS A 157 10.73 18.92 26.18
C CYS A 157 12.15 18.78 26.78
N VAL A 158 12.73 19.88 27.28
CA VAL A 158 13.99 19.87 28.07
C VAL A 158 13.67 19.60 29.53
#